data_AF-A0A3Q2ZQI6-F1
#
_entry.id   AF-A0A3Q2ZQI6-F1
#
_cell.length_a   1.000
_cell.length_b   1.000
_cell.length_c   1.000
_cell.angle_alpha   90.00
_cell.angle_beta   90.00
_cell.angle_gamma   90.00
#
_symmetry.space_group_name_H-M   'P 1'
#
loop_
_entity.id
_entity.type
_entity.pdbx_description
1 polymer ?
#
loop_
_entity_poly.entity_id
_entity_poly.type
_entity_poly.pdbx_seq_one_letter_code
_entity_poly.pdbx_strand_id
1 'polypeptide(L)'
;MKGNLEMTLASRLSTAVNAGKMESAREKWLLIIGNLALKQLQATVLGLLASLVATLLGWMAEGQMPFNHLVLLCSTSISTAFMASLMQGMIMVGVIIGCKRMGINPDNVATPMAASFGDLITLALLACFSQWFYSFMELYPYVLYLVDLFYLCLIPVWMAVSSKHPASHILLHTGWEPIIAAMLISSIGGLILDKSVSDPNLVGIILYAPVINGIGGNLVSIQSSRISTHLHLNYSPREFPEGRKSCLNPFYIFFVSGANHRSAQVLLLLVLPGQLIFIHVIHLMKGGLTLPSPLFTVFFLSASLIQVFLLLCIADCMVHCLWRRGKDPDSYSIPYLTALGDLLGTGLLSLVFLILWCIGDTGNV
;
A
#
# COMPACT_ATOMS: atom_id res chain seq x y z
N MET A 1 -4.22 4.10 1.11
CA MET A 1 -3.76 3.73 -0.26
C MET A 1 -2.25 3.49 -0.35
N LYS A 2 -1.65 3.07 0.75
CA LYS A 2 -0.21 2.83 0.92
C LYS A 2 0.38 1.99 -0.22
N GLY A 3 1.36 2.53 -0.94
CA GLY A 3 2.25 1.79 -1.83
C GLY A 3 1.64 0.94 -2.94
N ASN A 4 0.33 0.95 -3.19
CA ASN A 4 -0.30 0.02 -4.16
C ASN A 4 0.18 0.26 -5.59
N LEU A 5 0.24 1.51 -6.02
CA LEU A 5 0.76 1.90 -7.33
C LEU A 5 2.27 1.68 -7.46
N GLU A 6 2.95 1.69 -6.32
CA GLU A 6 4.39 1.79 -6.24
C GLU A 6 5.02 0.41 -6.17
N MET A 7 4.42 -0.46 -5.37
CA MET A 7 4.74 -1.87 -5.27
C MET A 7 4.32 -2.63 -6.53
N THR A 8 3.20 -2.27 -7.18
CA THR A 8 2.85 -2.84 -8.49
C THR A 8 3.82 -2.39 -9.58
N LEU A 9 4.22 -1.11 -9.58
CA LEU A 9 5.29 -0.63 -10.47
C LEU A 9 6.60 -1.37 -10.19
N ALA A 10 7.02 -1.47 -8.93
CA ALA A 10 8.26 -2.12 -8.51
C ALA A 10 8.27 -3.58 -8.95
N SER A 11 7.21 -4.32 -8.63
CA SER A 11 7.03 -5.73 -8.98
C SER A 11 7.11 -5.93 -10.49
N ARG A 12 6.35 -5.19 -11.30
CA ARG A 12 6.41 -5.30 -12.77
C ARG A 12 7.79 -5.03 -13.34
N LEU A 13 8.45 -3.98 -12.86
CA LEU A 13 9.75 -3.56 -13.36
C LEU A 13 10.84 -4.55 -12.93
N SER A 14 10.76 -5.09 -11.71
CA SER A 14 11.62 -6.18 -11.22
C SER A 14 11.42 -7.47 -12.00
N THR A 15 10.17 -7.89 -12.24
CA THR A 15 9.86 -9.07 -13.08
C THR A 15 10.43 -8.91 -14.49
N ALA A 16 10.31 -7.71 -15.08
CA ALA A 16 10.90 -7.42 -16.40
C ALA A 16 12.44 -7.46 -16.40
N VAL A 17 13.09 -7.02 -15.31
CA VAL A 17 14.56 -7.13 -15.14
C VAL A 17 14.98 -8.59 -14.98
N ASN A 18 14.30 -9.36 -14.13
CA ASN A 18 14.62 -10.74 -13.83
C ASN A 18 14.37 -11.67 -15.03
N ALA A 19 13.36 -11.38 -15.85
CA ALA A 19 13.06 -12.12 -17.08
C ALA A 19 13.99 -11.79 -18.27
N GLY A 20 15.02 -10.95 -18.08
CA GLY A 20 15.97 -10.59 -19.13
C GLY A 20 15.40 -9.67 -20.23
N LYS A 21 14.15 -9.18 -20.10
CA LYS A 21 13.46 -8.36 -21.12
C LYS A 21 14.00 -6.92 -21.25
N MET A 22 15.15 -6.61 -20.66
CA MET A 22 15.75 -5.27 -20.59
C MET A 22 17.16 -5.24 -21.20
N GLU A 23 17.35 -5.80 -22.38
CA GLU A 23 18.64 -5.76 -23.09
C GLU A 23 18.80 -4.50 -23.94
N SER A 24 17.74 -4.04 -24.64
CA SER A 24 17.82 -2.82 -25.45
C SER A 24 17.55 -1.56 -24.60
N ALA A 25 18.42 -0.55 -24.73
CA ALA A 25 18.29 0.71 -23.99
C ALA A 25 17.00 1.47 -24.34
N ARG A 26 16.55 1.38 -25.61
CA ARG A 26 15.34 2.04 -26.10
C ARG A 26 14.07 1.42 -25.52
N GLU A 27 13.94 0.09 -25.56
CA GLU A 27 12.76 -0.58 -24.98
C GLU A 27 12.72 -0.42 -23.47
N LYS A 28 13.88 -0.44 -22.80
CA LYS A 28 13.98 -0.16 -21.37
C LYS A 28 13.37 1.20 -21.01
N TRP A 29 13.78 2.28 -21.69
CA TRP A 29 13.25 3.61 -21.43
C TRP A 29 11.77 3.75 -21.81
N LEU A 30 11.34 3.13 -22.91
CA LEU A 30 9.92 3.09 -23.29
C LEU A 30 9.05 2.40 -22.24
N LEU A 31 9.51 1.27 -21.70
CA LEU A 31 8.81 0.54 -20.65
C LEU A 31 8.75 1.35 -19.35
N ILE A 32 9.86 1.97 -18.95
CA ILE A 32 9.94 2.81 -17.75
C ILE A 32 9.01 4.03 -17.88
N ILE A 33 9.10 4.77 -18.99
CA ILE A 33 8.30 5.97 -19.22
C ILE A 33 6.81 5.61 -19.30
N GLY A 34 6.45 4.54 -19.99
CA GLY A 34 5.06 4.08 -20.10
C GLY A 34 4.46 3.71 -18.73
N ASN A 35 5.21 2.97 -17.91
CA ASN A 35 4.75 2.60 -16.57
C ASN A 35 4.74 3.79 -15.59
N LEU A 36 5.68 4.72 -15.70
CA LEU A 36 5.68 5.94 -14.89
C LEU A 36 4.51 6.86 -15.26
N ALA A 37 4.21 7.00 -16.56
CA ALA A 37 3.05 7.75 -17.04
C ALA A 37 1.73 7.12 -16.59
N LEU A 38 1.61 5.79 -16.68
CA LEU A 38 0.48 5.05 -16.14
C LEU A 38 0.30 5.31 -14.64
N LYS A 39 1.39 5.26 -13.87
CA LYS A 39 1.38 5.53 -12.44
C LYS A 39 0.92 6.95 -12.15
N GLN A 40 1.36 7.95 -12.91
CA GLN A 40 0.92 9.33 -12.77
C GLN A 40 -0.57 9.50 -13.04
N LEU A 41 -1.06 8.89 -14.12
CA LEU A 41 -2.48 8.86 -14.44
C LEU A 41 -3.30 8.26 -13.29
N GLN A 42 -2.88 7.09 -12.81
CA GLN A 42 -3.57 6.40 -11.71
C GLN A 42 -3.54 7.25 -10.43
N ALA A 43 -2.38 7.81 -10.05
CA ALA A 43 -2.26 8.64 -8.86
C ALA A 43 -3.18 9.87 -8.91
N THR A 44 -3.26 10.55 -10.06
CA THR A 44 -4.12 11.72 -10.25
C THR A 44 -5.60 11.36 -10.09
N VAL A 45 -6.05 10.31 -10.79
CA VAL A 45 -7.46 9.85 -10.73
C VAL A 45 -7.82 9.31 -9.34
N LEU A 46 -6.90 8.62 -8.68
CA LEU A 46 -7.14 8.08 -7.34
C LEU A 46 -7.09 9.16 -6.27
N GLY A 47 -6.30 10.23 -6.44
CA GLY A 47 -6.35 11.41 -5.57
C GLY A 47 -7.73 12.08 -5.63
N LEU A 48 -8.28 12.26 -6.84
CA LEU A 48 -9.64 12.74 -7.06
C LEU A 48 -10.71 11.82 -6.44
N LEU A 49 -10.59 10.51 -6.69
CA LEU A 49 -11.57 9.56 -6.19
C LEU A 49 -11.51 9.44 -4.66
N ALA A 50 -10.31 9.51 -4.07
CA ALA A 50 -10.12 9.50 -2.62
C ALA A 50 -10.76 10.71 -1.95
N SER A 51 -10.61 11.91 -2.51
CA SER A 51 -11.26 13.12 -1.96
C SER A 51 -12.77 13.02 -2.06
N LEU A 52 -13.31 12.50 -3.18
CA LEU A 52 -14.74 12.29 -3.36
C LEU A 52 -15.31 11.27 -2.36
N VAL A 53 -14.63 10.13 -2.18
CA VAL A 53 -15.02 9.09 -1.21
C VAL A 53 -14.94 9.64 0.21
N ALA A 54 -13.85 10.32 0.58
CA ALA A 54 -13.71 10.92 1.91
C ALA A 54 -14.84 11.92 2.20
N THR A 55 -15.19 12.74 1.21
CA THR A 55 -16.25 13.73 1.35
C THR A 55 -17.64 13.07 1.45
N LEU A 56 -17.90 12.03 0.66
CA LEU A 56 -19.15 11.26 0.75
C LEU A 56 -19.30 10.53 2.09
N LEU A 57 -18.20 9.97 2.61
CA LEU A 57 -18.18 9.33 3.93
C LEU A 57 -18.40 10.35 5.05
N GLY A 58 -17.72 11.50 4.99
CA GLY A 58 -17.92 12.59 5.96
C GLY A 58 -19.34 13.13 5.95
N TRP A 59 -19.94 13.28 4.76
CA TRP A 59 -21.34 13.68 4.64
C TRP A 59 -22.31 12.67 5.28
N MET A 60 -22.10 11.37 5.06
CA MET A 60 -22.93 10.34 5.69
C MET A 60 -22.79 10.30 7.22
N ALA A 61 -21.62 10.69 7.76
CA ALA A 61 -21.37 10.70 9.19
C ALA A 61 -21.92 11.96 9.90
N GLU A 62 -21.73 13.15 9.32
CA GLU A 62 -21.97 14.45 10.00
C GLU A 62 -23.11 15.27 9.39
N GLY A 63 -23.58 14.94 8.20
CA GLY A 63 -24.75 15.57 7.56
C GLY A 63 -24.54 16.98 6.99
N GLN A 64 -23.34 17.58 7.10
CA GLN A 64 -23.02 18.89 6.55
C GLN A 64 -21.92 18.80 5.47
N MET A 65 -22.07 19.57 4.40
CA MET A 65 -21.15 19.59 3.25
C MET A 65 -20.85 21.03 2.80
N PRO A 66 -19.94 21.74 3.48
CA PRO A 66 -19.49 23.03 2.98
C PRO A 66 -18.62 22.83 1.72
N PHE A 67 -19.11 23.32 0.57
CA PHE A 67 -18.49 23.14 -0.75
C PHE A 67 -17.01 23.57 -0.81
N ASN A 68 -16.62 24.58 -0.02
CA ASN A 68 -15.22 25.04 0.03
C ASN A 68 -14.27 23.98 0.59
N HIS A 69 -14.72 23.16 1.55
CA HIS A 69 -13.91 22.07 2.11
C HIS A 69 -13.76 20.91 1.13
N LEU A 70 -14.76 20.67 0.27
CA LEU A 70 -14.66 19.68 -0.81
C LEU A 70 -13.54 20.06 -1.80
N VAL A 71 -13.51 21.33 -2.23
CA VAL A 71 -12.49 21.81 -3.17
C VAL A 71 -11.10 21.77 -2.53
N LEU A 72 -10.98 22.15 -1.25
CA LEU A 72 -9.73 22.01 -0.51
C LEU A 72 -9.26 20.55 -0.43
N LEU A 73 -10.14 19.62 -0.05
CA LEU A 73 -9.83 18.18 0.00
C LEU A 73 -9.42 17.64 -1.36
N CYS A 74 -10.04 18.13 -2.43
CA CYS A 74 -9.72 17.79 -3.81
C CYS A 74 -8.30 18.26 -4.18
N SER A 75 -8.02 19.56 -4.06
CA SER A 75 -6.71 20.12 -4.43
C SER A 75 -5.57 19.54 -3.60
N THR A 76 -5.78 19.37 -2.29
CA THR A 76 -4.78 18.75 -1.39
C THR A 76 -4.50 17.31 -1.78
N SER A 77 -5.54 16.49 -1.97
CA SER A 77 -5.41 15.07 -2.30
C SER A 77 -4.71 14.87 -3.66
N ILE A 78 -5.13 15.58 -4.70
CA ILE A 78 -4.55 15.42 -6.04
C ILE A 78 -3.09 15.90 -6.06
N SER A 79 -2.81 17.09 -5.51
CA SER A 79 -1.45 17.64 -5.51
C SER A 79 -0.49 16.71 -4.77
N THR A 80 -0.94 16.19 -3.63
CA THR A 80 -0.18 15.22 -2.83
C THR A 80 0.05 13.93 -3.61
N ALA A 81 -1.01 13.32 -4.16
CA ALA A 81 -0.90 12.06 -4.89
C ALA A 81 0.01 12.20 -6.12
N PHE A 82 -0.11 13.31 -6.86
CA PHE A 82 0.70 13.59 -8.04
C PHE A 82 2.18 13.78 -7.67
N MET A 83 2.50 14.66 -6.71
CA MET A 83 3.89 14.91 -6.30
C MET A 83 4.54 13.71 -5.63
N ALA A 84 3.84 13.04 -4.73
CA ALA A 84 4.36 11.83 -4.10
C ALA A 84 4.64 10.75 -5.15
N SER A 85 3.70 10.51 -6.08
CA SER A 85 3.89 9.48 -7.10
C SER A 85 5.06 9.78 -8.04
N LEU A 86 5.33 11.06 -8.32
CA LEU A 86 6.47 11.51 -9.14
C LEU A 86 7.79 11.27 -8.41
N MET A 87 7.93 11.79 -7.20
CA MET A 87 9.15 11.64 -6.39
C MET A 87 9.45 10.15 -6.16
N GLN A 88 8.44 9.39 -5.75
CA GLN A 88 8.53 7.95 -5.59
C GLN A 88 8.96 7.24 -6.87
N GLY A 89 8.35 7.59 -8.01
CA GLY A 89 8.65 6.95 -9.29
C GLY A 89 10.12 7.09 -9.67
N MET A 90 10.68 8.28 -9.46
CA MET A 90 12.10 8.55 -9.73
C MET A 90 13.02 7.77 -8.79
N ILE A 91 12.71 7.74 -7.49
CA ILE A 91 13.47 6.95 -6.50
C ILE A 91 13.47 5.47 -6.91
N MET A 92 12.29 4.93 -7.23
CA MET A 92 12.13 3.52 -7.58
C MET A 92 12.89 3.11 -8.84
N VAL A 93 12.83 3.93 -9.89
CA VAL A 93 13.63 3.70 -11.10
C VAL A 93 15.13 3.71 -10.78
N GLY A 94 15.58 4.64 -9.95
CA GLY A 94 16.97 4.72 -9.47
C GLY A 94 17.41 3.45 -8.74
N VAL A 95 16.60 2.99 -7.78
CA VAL A 95 16.86 1.77 -6.99
C VAL A 95 16.97 0.55 -7.89
N ILE A 96 16.03 0.36 -8.83
CA ILE A 96 15.99 -0.83 -9.68
C ILE A 96 17.19 -0.87 -10.64
N ILE A 97 17.56 0.28 -11.21
CA ILE A 97 18.78 0.38 -12.04
C ILE A 97 20.03 0.12 -11.20
N GLY A 98 20.08 0.62 -9.95
CA GLY A 98 21.15 0.36 -8.99
C GLY A 98 21.30 -1.13 -8.67
N CYS A 99 20.20 -1.80 -8.30
CA CYS A 99 20.17 -3.24 -8.02
C CYS A 99 20.69 -4.07 -9.20
N LYS A 100 20.24 -3.76 -10.43
CA LYS A 100 20.73 -4.42 -11.65
C LYS A 100 22.24 -4.26 -11.82
N ARG A 101 22.79 -3.07 -11.52
CA ARG A 101 24.24 -2.80 -11.63
C ARG A 101 25.06 -3.54 -10.58
N MET A 102 24.46 -3.85 -9.42
CA MET A 102 25.09 -4.58 -8.31
C MET A 102 24.81 -6.09 -8.34
N GLY A 103 24.03 -6.60 -9.29
CA GLY A 103 23.64 -8.01 -9.34
C GLY A 103 22.72 -8.46 -8.20
N ILE A 104 22.09 -7.52 -7.49
CA ILE A 104 21.15 -7.81 -6.40
C ILE A 104 19.74 -7.91 -7.00
N ASN A 105 18.97 -8.91 -6.58
CA ASN A 105 17.57 -9.03 -7.01
C ASN A 105 16.78 -7.78 -6.57
N PRO A 106 16.21 -6.99 -7.50
CA PRO A 106 15.49 -5.77 -7.17
C PRO A 106 14.26 -6.02 -6.29
N ASP A 107 13.63 -7.21 -6.32
CA ASP A 107 12.48 -7.54 -5.46
C ASP A 107 12.79 -7.46 -3.97
N ASN A 108 14.06 -7.67 -3.58
CA ASN A 108 14.49 -7.65 -2.19
C ASN A 108 14.76 -6.23 -1.66
N VAL A 109 14.90 -5.23 -2.53
CA VAL A 109 15.29 -3.86 -2.16
C VAL A 109 14.25 -2.85 -2.60
N ALA A 110 13.83 -2.93 -3.87
CA ALA A 110 12.87 -2.02 -4.47
C ALA A 110 11.51 -2.09 -3.75
N THR A 111 10.98 -3.29 -3.49
CA THR A 111 9.66 -3.45 -2.85
C THR A 111 9.62 -2.89 -1.42
N PRO A 112 10.60 -3.18 -0.53
CA PRO A 112 10.70 -2.51 0.77
C PRO A 112 10.90 -1.00 0.68
N MET A 113 11.79 -0.53 -0.21
CA MET A 113 12.05 0.91 -0.36
C MET A 113 10.81 1.67 -0.85
N ALA A 114 10.07 1.10 -1.82
CA ALA A 114 8.80 1.65 -2.27
C ALA A 114 7.88 1.86 -1.07
N ALA A 115 7.74 0.82 -0.25
CA ALA A 115 6.80 0.86 0.85
C ALA A 115 7.22 1.81 1.99
N SER A 116 8.52 1.95 2.27
CA SER A 116 9.01 2.86 3.32
C SER A 116 8.97 4.34 2.91
N PHE A 117 9.38 4.66 1.67
CA PHE A 117 9.38 6.05 1.21
C PHE A 117 7.98 6.54 0.82
N GLY A 118 7.11 5.64 0.36
CA GLY A 118 5.75 5.98 -0.09
C GLY A 118 4.95 6.70 0.98
N ASP A 119 4.83 6.10 2.16
CA ASP A 119 4.05 6.69 3.25
C ASP A 119 4.68 7.97 3.81
N LEU A 120 6.01 7.99 3.95
CA LEU A 120 6.71 9.15 4.49
C LEU A 120 6.53 10.37 3.56
N ILE A 121 6.76 10.18 2.25
CA ILE A 121 6.64 11.26 1.26
C ILE A 121 5.18 11.70 1.14
N THR A 122 4.23 10.75 1.05
CA THR A 122 2.80 11.09 0.91
C THR A 122 2.28 11.86 2.13
N LEU A 123 2.54 11.41 3.36
CA LEU A 123 2.08 12.10 4.57
C LEU A 123 2.74 13.48 4.74
N ALA A 124 4.05 13.59 4.47
CA ALA A 124 4.75 14.87 4.54
C ALA A 124 4.21 15.88 3.52
N LEU A 125 3.99 15.44 2.28
CA LEU A 125 3.40 16.29 1.24
C LEU A 125 1.94 16.62 1.53
N LEU A 126 1.17 15.67 2.07
CA LEU A 126 -0.23 15.92 2.46
C LEU A 126 -0.31 17.03 3.50
N ALA A 127 0.51 16.96 4.54
CA ALA A 127 0.56 17.99 5.58
C ALA A 127 0.99 19.35 5.00
N CYS A 128 2.01 19.36 4.13
CA CYS A 128 2.51 20.58 3.49
C CYS A 128 1.46 21.24 2.58
N PHE A 129 0.88 20.48 1.64
CA PHE A 129 -0.14 21.00 0.73
C PHE A 129 -1.44 21.36 1.45
N SER A 130 -1.84 20.57 2.45
CA SER A 130 -3.00 20.88 3.29
C SER A 130 -2.85 22.25 3.95
N GLN A 131 -1.71 22.49 4.61
CA GLN A 131 -1.43 23.78 5.26
C GLN A 131 -1.39 24.94 4.25
N TRP A 132 -0.75 24.73 3.10
CA TRP A 132 -0.61 25.76 2.08
C TRP A 132 -1.96 26.13 1.46
N PHE A 133 -2.74 25.15 1.02
CA PHE A 133 -4.04 25.39 0.42
C PHE A 133 -5.07 25.90 1.41
N TYR A 134 -5.02 25.45 2.67
CA TYR A 134 -5.89 25.99 3.72
C TYR A 134 -5.66 27.50 3.91
N SER A 135 -4.40 27.94 3.87
CA SER A 135 -4.04 29.37 3.99
C SER A 135 -4.58 30.24 2.84
N PHE A 136 -4.85 29.64 1.68
CA PHE A 136 -5.41 30.33 0.51
C PHE A 136 -6.92 30.18 0.36
N MET A 137 -7.55 29.25 1.08
CA MET A 137 -8.96 28.91 0.89
C MET A 137 -9.89 30.11 1.07
N GLU A 138 -9.63 30.96 2.06
CA GLU A 138 -10.46 32.15 2.34
C GLU A 138 -10.09 33.36 1.48
N LEU A 139 -8.78 33.57 1.22
CA LEU A 139 -8.29 34.76 0.52
C LEU A 139 -8.37 34.63 -1.00
N TYR A 140 -8.11 33.43 -1.55
CA TYR A 140 -7.96 33.20 -3.00
C TYR A 140 -8.52 31.83 -3.43
N PRO A 141 -9.85 31.58 -3.31
CA PRO A 141 -10.45 30.28 -3.63
C PRO A 141 -10.25 29.86 -5.11
N TYR A 142 -10.12 30.84 -6.02
CA TYR A 142 -9.85 30.60 -7.44
C TYR A 142 -8.55 29.83 -7.71
N VAL A 143 -7.55 29.92 -6.82
CA VAL A 143 -6.28 29.20 -6.96
C VAL A 143 -6.50 27.70 -6.87
N LEU A 144 -7.38 27.23 -5.97
CA LEU A 144 -7.67 25.80 -5.81
C LEU A 144 -8.34 25.22 -7.06
N TYR A 145 -9.32 25.94 -7.63
CA TYR A 145 -9.95 25.53 -8.89
C TYR A 145 -8.97 25.47 -10.07
N LEU A 146 -8.02 26.42 -10.14
CA LEU A 146 -6.97 26.42 -11.16
C LEU A 146 -6.02 25.24 -11.02
N VAL A 147 -5.64 24.89 -9.78
CA VAL A 147 -4.80 23.73 -9.48
C VAL A 147 -5.51 22.43 -9.89
N ASP A 148 -6.78 22.28 -9.54
CA ASP A 148 -7.58 21.10 -9.92
C ASP A 148 -7.72 20.99 -11.44
N LEU A 149 -8.02 22.11 -12.11
CA LEU A 149 -8.13 22.15 -13.56
C LEU A 149 -6.80 21.77 -14.25
N PHE A 150 -5.67 22.26 -13.73
CA PHE A 150 -4.35 21.92 -14.23
C PHE A 150 -4.10 20.40 -14.20
N TYR A 151 -4.41 19.74 -13.08
CA TYR A 151 -4.25 18.29 -12.98
C TYR A 151 -5.20 17.52 -13.90
N LEU A 152 -6.45 17.97 -14.05
CA LEU A 152 -7.40 17.39 -15.00
C LEU A 152 -6.88 17.48 -16.45
N CYS A 153 -6.25 18.59 -16.83
CA CYS A 153 -5.64 18.75 -18.15
C CYS A 153 -4.43 17.82 -18.38
N LEU A 154 -3.75 17.36 -17.32
CA LEU A 154 -2.64 16.42 -17.43
C LEU A 154 -3.10 14.97 -17.68
N ILE A 155 -4.33 14.60 -17.30
CA ILE A 155 -4.90 13.25 -17.51
C ILE A 155 -4.76 12.77 -18.97
N PRO A 156 -5.23 13.51 -20.01
CA PRO A 156 -5.11 13.05 -21.40
C PRO A 156 -3.64 12.96 -21.85
N VAL A 157 -2.75 13.81 -21.32
CA VAL A 157 -1.31 13.77 -21.62
C VAL A 157 -0.70 12.45 -21.11
N TRP A 158 -0.97 12.09 -19.85
CA TRP A 158 -0.45 10.84 -19.29
C TRP A 158 -1.05 9.60 -19.95
N MET A 159 -2.32 9.67 -20.34
CA MET A 159 -2.98 8.60 -21.09
C MET A 159 -2.32 8.37 -22.46
N ALA A 160 -2.01 9.45 -23.18
CA ALA A 160 -1.32 9.40 -24.47
C ALA A 160 0.15 8.94 -24.36
N VAL A 161 0.84 9.24 -23.26
CA VAL A 161 2.21 8.75 -23.02
C VAL A 161 2.21 7.28 -22.61
N SER A 162 1.29 6.87 -21.74
CA SER A 162 1.15 5.49 -21.27
C SER A 162 0.77 4.51 -22.39
N SER A 163 -0.05 4.94 -23.34
CA SER A 163 -0.51 4.10 -24.46
C SER A 163 0.59 3.73 -25.46
N LYS A 164 1.76 4.40 -25.42
CA LYS A 164 2.87 4.13 -26.35
C LYS A 164 3.52 2.77 -26.16
N HIS A 165 3.44 2.16 -24.97
CA HIS A 165 4.03 0.86 -24.69
C HIS A 165 2.93 -0.20 -24.52
N PRO A 166 3.01 -1.37 -25.19
CA PRO A 166 1.92 -2.36 -25.20
C PRO A 166 1.55 -2.88 -23.80
N ALA A 167 2.53 -3.09 -22.93
CA ALA A 167 2.25 -3.53 -21.55
C ALA A 167 1.48 -2.46 -20.75
N SER A 168 1.83 -1.19 -20.92
CA SER A 168 1.18 -0.07 -20.23
C SER A 168 -0.22 0.20 -20.80
N HIS A 169 -0.39 0.01 -22.12
CA HIS A 169 -1.69 0.08 -22.79
C HIS A 169 -2.70 -0.94 -22.25
N ILE A 170 -2.29 -2.20 -22.06
CA ILE A 170 -3.18 -3.23 -21.48
C ILE A 170 -3.65 -2.79 -20.08
N LEU A 171 -2.71 -2.27 -19.28
CA LEU A 171 -2.97 -1.85 -17.91
C LEU A 171 -3.84 -0.58 -17.81
N LEU A 172 -3.91 0.25 -18.86
CA LEU A 172 -4.89 1.34 -18.94
C LEU A 172 -6.33 0.84 -18.91
N HIS A 173 -6.60 -0.39 -19.32
CA HIS A 173 -7.94 -0.97 -19.29
C HIS A 173 -8.15 -1.88 -18.08
N THR A 174 -7.17 -2.73 -17.74
CA THR A 174 -7.34 -3.76 -16.71
C THR A 174 -6.90 -3.31 -15.31
N GLY A 175 -6.03 -2.30 -15.21
CA GLY A 175 -5.39 -1.91 -13.96
C GLY A 175 -6.31 -1.21 -12.95
N TRP A 176 -7.48 -0.72 -13.35
CA TRP A 176 -8.39 0.03 -12.48
C TRP A 176 -9.10 -0.84 -11.45
N GLU A 177 -9.52 -2.04 -11.84
CA GLU A 177 -10.26 -2.98 -10.97
C GLU A 177 -9.54 -3.20 -9.63
N PRO A 178 -8.28 -3.66 -9.56
CA PRO A 178 -7.63 -3.94 -8.29
C PRO A 178 -7.36 -2.68 -7.47
N ILE A 179 -7.08 -1.55 -8.11
CA ILE A 179 -6.70 -0.33 -7.39
C ILE A 179 -7.91 0.37 -6.78
N ILE A 180 -9.02 0.46 -7.51
CA ILE A 180 -10.27 1.05 -7.01
C ILE A 180 -10.86 0.17 -5.91
N ALA A 181 -10.91 -1.14 -6.10
CA ALA A 181 -11.39 -2.05 -5.07
C ALA A 181 -10.50 -2.02 -3.81
N ALA A 182 -9.16 -1.93 -3.97
CA ALA A 182 -8.25 -1.74 -2.85
C ALA A 182 -8.49 -0.42 -2.11
N MET A 183 -8.77 0.68 -2.82
CA MET A 183 -9.15 1.96 -2.20
C MET A 183 -10.40 1.79 -1.34
N LEU A 184 -11.46 1.19 -1.88
CA LEU A 184 -12.72 0.99 -1.15
C LEU A 184 -12.54 0.13 0.12
N ILE A 185 -11.78 -0.96 0.03
CA ILE A 185 -11.47 -1.82 1.20
C ILE A 185 -10.67 -1.04 2.25
N SER A 186 -9.63 -0.29 1.82
CA SER A 186 -8.80 0.53 2.72
C SER A 186 -9.62 1.67 3.36
N SER A 187 -10.61 2.24 2.66
CA SER A 187 -11.55 3.23 3.21
C SER A 187 -12.38 2.68 4.37
N ILE A 188 -12.80 1.40 4.32
CA ILE A 188 -13.48 0.75 5.46
C ILE A 188 -12.55 0.70 6.67
N GLY A 189 -11.28 0.35 6.47
CA GLY A 189 -10.27 0.41 7.53
C GLY A 189 -10.08 1.83 8.09
N GLY A 190 -10.10 2.84 7.22
CA GLY A 190 -10.08 4.26 7.61
C GLY A 190 -11.27 4.67 8.47
N LEU A 191 -12.47 4.21 8.15
CA LEU A 191 -13.68 4.47 8.96
C LEU A 191 -13.61 3.82 10.34
N ILE A 192 -13.08 2.60 10.43
CA ILE A 192 -12.86 1.94 11.73
C ILE A 192 -11.88 2.78 12.54
N LEU A 193 -10.77 3.24 11.93
CA LEU A 193 -9.79 4.08 12.61
C LEU A 193 -10.43 5.38 13.12
N ASP A 194 -11.14 6.10 12.26
CA ASP A 194 -11.80 7.37 12.59
C ASP A 194 -12.80 7.21 13.75
N LYS A 195 -13.62 6.15 13.69
CA LYS A 195 -14.57 5.84 14.76
C LYS A 195 -13.89 5.49 16.08
N SER A 196 -12.78 4.76 16.04
CA SER A 196 -12.02 4.41 17.24
C SER A 196 -11.32 5.63 17.83
N VAL A 197 -10.75 6.51 17.00
CA VAL A 197 -10.10 7.76 17.44
C VAL A 197 -11.09 8.75 18.06
N SER A 198 -12.35 8.69 17.66
CA SER A 198 -13.41 9.53 18.23
C SER A 198 -13.65 9.26 19.72
N ASP A 199 -13.29 8.07 20.22
CA ASP A 199 -13.32 7.75 21.65
C ASP A 199 -11.99 8.20 22.31
N PRO A 200 -12.00 9.14 23.26
CA PRO A 200 -10.80 9.62 23.96
C PRO A 200 -9.93 8.50 24.54
N ASN A 201 -10.55 7.37 24.90
CA ASN A 201 -9.89 6.24 25.53
C ASN A 201 -9.10 5.37 24.53
N LEU A 202 -9.39 5.50 23.24
CA LEU A 202 -8.80 4.68 22.17
C LEU A 202 -7.89 5.50 21.24
N VAL A 203 -7.68 6.80 21.51
CA VAL A 203 -6.86 7.73 20.69
C VAL A 203 -5.45 7.20 20.42
N GLY A 204 -4.90 6.39 21.34
CA GLY A 204 -3.60 5.74 21.18
C GLY A 204 -3.46 4.90 19.91
N ILE A 205 -4.56 4.46 19.31
CA ILE A 205 -4.59 3.67 18.08
C ILE A 205 -3.84 4.35 16.92
N ILE A 206 -3.85 5.69 16.84
CA ILE A 206 -3.24 6.46 15.74
C ILE A 206 -1.74 6.21 15.64
N LEU A 207 -1.08 6.02 16.78
CA LEU A 207 0.38 5.83 16.84
C LEU A 207 0.79 4.46 16.30
N TYR A 208 -0.05 3.45 16.51
CA TYR A 208 0.28 2.05 16.21
C TYR A 208 -0.34 1.55 14.90
N ALA A 209 -1.40 2.20 14.39
CA ALA A 209 -2.05 1.82 13.13
C ALA A 209 -1.08 1.83 11.93
N PRO A 210 -0.21 2.85 11.73
CA PRO A 210 0.77 2.84 10.63
C PRO A 210 1.78 1.68 10.72
N VAL A 211 2.08 1.22 11.93
CA VAL A 211 3.08 0.20 12.22
C VAL A 211 2.52 -1.19 11.91
N ILE A 212 1.35 -1.52 12.45
CA ILE A 212 0.71 -2.82 12.23
C ILE A 212 0.31 -2.98 10.74
N ASN A 213 -0.30 -1.95 10.16
CA ASN A 213 -0.68 -1.96 8.75
C ASN A 213 0.56 -1.97 7.84
N GLY A 214 1.60 -1.23 8.22
CA GLY A 214 2.83 -1.15 7.45
C GLY A 214 3.65 -2.42 7.43
N ILE A 215 3.91 -3.04 8.58
CA ILE A 215 4.66 -4.29 8.62
C ILE A 215 3.85 -5.38 7.91
N GLY A 216 2.57 -5.55 8.24
CA GLY A 216 1.72 -6.59 7.64
C GLY A 216 1.61 -6.46 6.11
N GLY A 217 1.24 -5.27 5.62
CA GLY A 217 1.07 -5.00 4.19
C GLY A 217 2.37 -5.14 3.38
N ASN A 218 3.51 -4.75 3.94
CA ASN A 218 4.78 -4.80 3.23
C ASN A 218 5.38 -6.21 3.18
N LEU A 219 5.28 -6.98 4.27
CA LEU A 219 5.77 -8.36 4.29
C LEU A 219 4.99 -9.22 3.30
N VAL A 220 3.66 -9.04 3.26
CA VAL A 220 2.80 -9.81 2.36
C VAL A 220 3.00 -9.41 0.89
N SER A 221 3.30 -8.14 0.58
CA SER A 221 3.59 -7.71 -0.79
C SER A 221 4.90 -8.31 -1.32
N ILE A 222 5.94 -8.38 -0.48
CA ILE A 222 7.20 -9.07 -0.81
C ILE A 222 6.95 -10.54 -1.10
N GLN A 223 6.19 -11.22 -0.23
CA GLN A 223 5.87 -12.63 -0.44
C GLN A 223 5.05 -12.83 -1.72
N SER A 224 4.04 -12.00 -1.97
CA SER A 224 3.23 -12.06 -3.17
C SER A 224 4.05 -11.84 -4.44
N SER A 225 4.95 -10.86 -4.44
CA SER A 225 5.84 -10.58 -5.57
C SER A 225 6.75 -11.78 -5.85
N ARG A 226 7.34 -12.40 -4.82
CA ARG A 226 8.18 -13.59 -4.97
C ARG A 226 7.43 -14.78 -5.57
N ILE A 227 6.21 -15.04 -5.10
CA ILE A 227 5.38 -16.14 -5.64
C ILE A 227 5.05 -15.85 -7.11
N SER A 228 4.69 -14.61 -7.44
CA SER A 228 4.35 -14.20 -8.80
C SER A 228 5.56 -14.29 -9.75
N THR A 229 6.72 -13.76 -9.36
CA THR A 229 7.98 -13.90 -10.12
C THR A 229 8.32 -15.37 -10.36
N HIS A 230 8.17 -16.23 -9.34
CA HIS A 230 8.39 -17.67 -9.50
C HIS A 230 7.44 -18.31 -10.51
N LEU A 231 6.17 -17.90 -10.57
CA LEU A 231 5.21 -18.39 -11.55
C LEU A 231 5.58 -17.93 -12.97
N HIS A 232 5.89 -16.65 -13.14
CA HIS A 232 6.30 -16.07 -14.43
C HIS A 232 7.59 -16.67 -15.00
N LEU A 233 8.50 -17.17 -14.16
CA LEU A 233 9.75 -17.79 -14.60
C LEU A 233 9.61 -19.28 -14.97
N ASN A 234 8.67 -20.00 -14.36
CA ASN A 234 8.60 -21.46 -14.46
C ASN A 234 7.38 -22.01 -15.22
N TYR A 235 6.35 -21.19 -15.43
CA TYR A 235 5.09 -21.63 -16.02
C TYR A 235 4.58 -20.64 -17.06
N SER A 236 3.93 -21.15 -18.09
CA SER A 236 3.19 -20.27 -19.00
C SER A 236 1.89 -19.79 -18.31
N PRO A 237 1.32 -18.65 -18.74
CA PRO A 237 0.05 -18.18 -18.20
C PRO A 237 -1.03 -19.26 -18.30
N ARG A 238 -1.75 -19.51 -17.20
CA ARG A 238 -2.77 -20.57 -17.03
C ARG A 238 -2.25 -22.01 -16.92
N GLU A 239 -0.95 -22.26 -17.08
CA GLU A 239 -0.36 -23.57 -16.77
C GLU A 239 -0.20 -23.76 -15.26
N PHE A 240 -0.33 -25.00 -14.80
CA PHE A 240 -0.45 -25.34 -13.39
C PHE A 240 0.73 -26.19 -12.91
N PRO A 241 1.28 -25.95 -11.70
CA PRO A 241 2.14 -26.91 -11.04
C PRO A 241 1.34 -28.20 -10.79
N GLU A 242 1.72 -29.31 -11.41
CA GLU A 242 1.10 -30.60 -11.13
C GLU A 242 1.20 -30.92 -9.62
N GLY A 243 0.07 -31.22 -8.98
CA GLY A 243 0.02 -31.73 -7.59
C GLY A 243 -0.46 -30.78 -6.49
N ARG A 244 -0.61 -29.45 -6.71
CA ARG A 244 -1.10 -28.54 -5.66
C ARG A 244 -2.63 -28.44 -5.66
N LYS A 245 -3.30 -29.25 -4.83
CA LYS A 245 -4.74 -29.09 -4.52
C LYS A 245 -4.97 -27.77 -3.78
N SER A 246 -5.25 -26.74 -4.56
CA SER A 246 -6.00 -25.50 -4.27
C SER A 246 -6.26 -25.20 -2.79
N CYS A 247 -5.71 -24.11 -2.23
CA CYS A 247 -6.16 -23.33 -1.05
C CYS A 247 -6.83 -24.05 0.16
N LEU A 248 -6.76 -25.38 0.28
CA LEU A 248 -7.66 -26.13 1.17
C LEU A 248 -7.17 -26.14 2.61
N ASN A 249 -5.89 -25.83 2.83
CA ASN A 249 -5.33 -25.83 4.17
C ASN A 249 -4.34 -24.68 4.35
N PRO A 250 -4.72 -23.58 5.05
CA PRO A 250 -3.86 -22.40 5.25
C PRO A 250 -2.57 -22.73 6.01
N PHE A 251 -2.59 -23.76 6.84
CA PHE A 251 -1.40 -24.24 7.56
C PHE A 251 -0.39 -24.96 6.65
N TYR A 252 -0.81 -25.47 5.49
CA TYR A 252 0.08 -26.19 4.56
C TYR A 252 1.25 -25.31 4.08
N ILE A 253 1.07 -24.00 4.04
CA ILE A 253 2.09 -23.00 3.68
C ILE A 253 3.24 -22.95 4.70
N PHE A 254 3.00 -23.38 5.94
CA PHE A 254 3.99 -23.34 7.02
C PHE A 254 4.61 -24.71 7.35
N PHE A 255 4.02 -25.82 6.89
CA PHE A 255 4.46 -27.17 7.24
C PHE A 255 5.10 -27.97 6.10
N VAL A 256 5.15 -27.44 4.87
CA VAL A 256 5.71 -28.14 3.70
C VAL A 256 7.03 -27.54 3.23
N SER A 257 7.97 -28.41 2.80
CA SER A 257 9.29 -28.00 2.29
C SER A 257 9.18 -27.29 0.93
N GLY A 258 9.66 -26.04 0.87
CA GLY A 258 9.90 -25.29 -0.37
C GLY A 258 10.42 -23.87 -0.11
N ALA A 259 11.08 -23.25 -1.10
CA ALA A 259 11.71 -21.92 -0.95
C ALA A 259 10.69 -20.83 -0.55
N ASN A 260 9.49 -20.87 -1.11
CA ASN A 260 8.40 -19.93 -0.77
C ASN A 260 7.89 -20.09 0.67
N HIS A 261 7.92 -21.32 1.21
CA HIS A 261 7.48 -21.64 2.57
C HIS A 261 8.49 -21.14 3.60
N ARG A 262 9.80 -21.35 3.35
CA ARG A 262 10.88 -20.79 4.18
C ARG A 262 10.83 -19.26 4.23
N SER A 263 10.54 -18.62 3.09
CA SER A 263 10.34 -17.17 3.02
C SER A 263 9.18 -16.73 3.93
N ALA A 264 8.02 -17.38 3.85
CA ALA A 264 6.86 -17.05 4.68
C ALA A 264 7.13 -17.22 6.19
N GLN A 265 7.82 -18.29 6.59
CA GLN A 265 8.21 -18.51 7.99
C GLN A 265 9.17 -17.43 8.51
N VAL A 266 10.18 -17.06 7.71
CA VAL A 266 11.13 -15.99 8.07
C VAL A 266 10.41 -14.65 8.18
N LEU A 267 9.49 -14.34 7.26
CA LEU A 267 8.71 -13.11 7.30
C LEU A 267 7.79 -13.06 8.53
N LEU A 268 7.16 -14.17 8.91
CA LEU A 268 6.33 -14.26 10.12
C LEU A 268 7.18 -14.09 11.38
N LEU A 269 8.37 -14.71 11.44
CA LEU A 269 9.30 -14.56 12.55
C LEU A 269 9.80 -13.10 12.68
N LEU A 270 10.01 -12.42 11.55
CA LEU A 270 10.47 -11.03 11.49
C LEU A 270 9.45 -10.03 12.08
N VAL A 271 8.17 -10.40 12.17
CA VAL A 271 7.12 -9.57 12.78
C VAL A 271 7.47 -9.26 14.24
N LEU A 272 7.90 -10.25 15.02
CA LEU A 272 8.19 -10.07 16.45
C LEU A 272 9.29 -9.01 16.73
N PRO A 273 10.52 -9.16 16.22
CA PRO A 273 11.56 -8.16 16.45
C PRO A 273 11.21 -6.83 15.78
N GLY A 274 10.57 -6.84 14.60
CA GLY A 274 10.14 -5.62 13.92
C GLY A 274 9.17 -4.80 14.75
N GLN A 275 8.10 -5.43 15.25
CA GLN A 275 7.09 -4.76 16.08
C GLN A 275 7.68 -4.25 17.39
N LEU A 276 8.54 -5.03 18.06
CA LEU A 276 9.22 -4.60 19.30
C LEU A 276 10.09 -3.36 19.08
N ILE A 277 10.83 -3.30 17.97
CA ILE A 277 11.64 -2.12 17.62
C ILE A 277 10.73 -0.90 17.45
N PHE A 278 9.62 -1.01 16.71
CA PHE A 278 8.72 0.13 16.51
C PHE A 278 8.04 0.60 17.79
N ILE A 279 7.60 -0.32 18.66
CA ILE A 279 7.08 0.04 19.98
C ILE A 279 8.13 0.84 20.77
N HIS A 280 9.39 0.40 20.75
CA HIS A 280 10.47 1.10 21.44
C HIS A 280 10.76 2.48 20.83
N VAL A 281 10.76 2.61 19.50
CA VAL A 281 10.95 3.90 18.82
C VAL A 281 9.81 4.87 19.15
N ILE A 282 8.55 4.41 19.13
CA ILE A 282 7.38 5.24 19.47
C ILE A 282 7.49 5.74 20.91
N HIS A 283 7.91 4.86 21.83
CA HIS A 283 8.17 5.23 23.22
C HIS A 283 9.22 6.35 23.32
N LEU A 284 10.38 6.18 22.68
CA LEU A 284 11.45 7.17 22.69
C LEU A 284 10.97 8.51 22.11
N MET A 285 10.19 8.49 21.02
CA MET A 285 9.63 9.69 20.41
C MET A 285 8.60 10.39 21.28
N LYS A 286 7.83 9.66 22.10
CA LYS A 286 6.88 10.23 23.06
C LYS A 286 7.54 10.85 24.29
N GLY A 287 8.83 10.59 24.53
CA GLY A 287 9.52 11.03 25.75
C GLY A 287 8.99 10.35 27.02
N GLY A 288 8.42 9.15 26.90
CA GLY A 288 7.89 8.40 28.03
C GLY A 288 9.00 8.00 29.01
N LEU A 289 8.73 8.06 30.32
CA LEU A 289 9.63 7.55 31.38
C LEU A 289 9.37 6.06 31.67
N THR A 290 8.24 5.51 31.23
CA THR A 290 7.78 4.14 31.51
C THR A 290 7.46 3.40 30.21
N LEU A 291 7.85 2.12 30.10
CA LEU A 291 7.49 1.28 28.96
C LEU A 291 5.97 1.13 28.81
N PRO A 292 5.46 0.93 27.58
CA PRO A 292 4.06 0.54 27.38
C PRO A 292 3.71 -0.68 28.23
N SER A 293 2.44 -0.77 28.64
CA SER A 293 1.95 -1.86 29.47
C SER A 293 2.38 -3.22 28.88
N PRO A 294 2.89 -4.15 29.71
CA PRO A 294 3.24 -5.49 29.25
C PRO A 294 2.02 -6.20 28.65
N LEU A 295 0.81 -5.90 29.15
CA LEU A 295 -0.44 -6.42 28.60
C LEU A 295 -0.68 -5.88 27.18
N PHE A 296 -0.54 -4.56 26.98
CA PHE A 296 -0.63 -3.96 25.64
C PHE A 296 0.37 -4.60 24.68
N THR A 297 1.63 -4.77 25.11
CA THR A 297 2.68 -5.35 24.27
C THR A 297 2.32 -6.77 23.82
N VAL A 298 1.81 -7.61 24.73
CA VAL A 298 1.38 -8.98 24.41
C VAL A 298 0.21 -8.99 23.43
N PHE A 299 -0.83 -8.19 23.67
CA PHE A 299 -1.99 -8.13 22.78
C PHE A 299 -1.67 -7.51 21.41
N PHE A 300 -0.80 -6.52 21.36
CA PHE A 300 -0.35 -5.91 20.12
C PHE A 300 0.50 -6.87 19.28
N LEU A 301 1.41 -7.62 19.91
CA LEU A 301 2.21 -8.63 19.22
C LEU A 301 1.34 -9.78 18.72
N SER A 302 0.35 -10.24 19.50
CA SER A 302 -0.56 -11.30 19.07
C SER A 302 -1.44 -10.85 17.90
N ALA A 303 -2.00 -9.63 17.95
CA ALA A 303 -2.74 -9.05 16.85
C ALA A 303 -1.90 -8.93 15.58
N SER A 304 -0.65 -8.45 15.69
CA SER A 304 0.28 -8.33 14.57
C SER A 304 0.62 -9.69 13.94
N LEU A 305 0.85 -10.72 14.76
CA LEU A 305 1.09 -12.08 14.28
C LEU A 305 -0.12 -12.67 13.57
N ILE A 306 -1.32 -12.50 14.16
CA ILE A 306 -2.58 -12.96 13.55
C ILE A 306 -2.81 -12.27 12.21
N GLN A 307 -2.64 -10.96 12.14
CA GLN A 307 -2.78 -10.17 10.92
C GLN A 307 -1.85 -10.70 9.81
N VAL A 308 -0.54 -10.80 10.08
CA VAL A 308 0.44 -11.25 9.08
C VAL A 308 0.21 -12.70 8.67
N PHE A 309 -0.12 -13.58 9.61
CA PHE A 309 -0.44 -14.98 9.32
C PHE A 309 -1.62 -15.09 8.35
N LEU A 310 -2.73 -14.38 8.63
CA LEU A 310 -3.90 -14.35 7.76
C LEU A 310 -3.54 -13.80 6.36
N LEU A 311 -2.80 -12.71 6.30
CA LEU A 311 -2.37 -12.09 5.04
C LEU A 311 -1.50 -13.02 4.19
N LEU A 312 -0.53 -13.72 4.79
CA LEU A 312 0.32 -14.69 4.08
C LEU A 312 -0.49 -15.86 3.52
N CYS A 313 -1.49 -16.35 4.26
CA CYS A 313 -2.40 -17.39 3.79
C CYS A 313 -3.23 -16.90 2.60
N ILE A 314 -3.79 -15.68 2.70
CA ILE A 314 -4.57 -15.06 1.63
C ILE A 314 -3.69 -14.83 0.40
N ALA A 315 -2.43 -14.42 0.58
CA ALA A 315 -1.51 -14.14 -0.52
C ALA A 315 -1.20 -15.38 -1.38
N ASP A 316 -0.83 -16.50 -0.77
CA ASP A 316 -0.59 -17.74 -1.51
C ASP A 316 -1.84 -18.15 -2.28
N CYS A 317 -3.01 -18.18 -1.63
CA CYS A 317 -4.24 -18.57 -2.30
C CYS A 317 -4.61 -17.61 -3.44
N MET A 318 -4.54 -16.30 -3.20
CA MET A 318 -4.97 -15.29 -4.16
C MET A 318 -4.06 -15.24 -5.39
N VAL A 319 -2.74 -15.31 -5.23
CA VAL A 319 -1.80 -15.31 -6.36
C VAL A 319 -2.07 -16.50 -7.29
N HIS A 320 -2.25 -17.71 -6.74
CA HIS A 320 -2.58 -18.89 -7.54
C HIS A 320 -3.97 -18.79 -8.18
N CYS A 321 -4.97 -18.24 -7.46
CA CYS A 321 -6.30 -18.02 -8.01
C CYS A 321 -6.30 -17.00 -9.18
N LEU A 322 -5.54 -15.91 -9.07
CA LEU A 322 -5.37 -14.93 -10.12
C LEU A 322 -4.67 -15.54 -11.34
N TRP A 323 -3.60 -16.30 -11.11
CA TRP A 323 -2.88 -17.04 -12.15
C TRP A 323 -3.79 -17.99 -12.94
N ARG A 324 -4.63 -18.76 -12.24
CA ARG A 324 -5.64 -19.65 -12.86
C ARG A 324 -6.63 -18.91 -13.74
N ARG A 325 -7.02 -17.70 -13.33
CA ARG A 325 -7.94 -16.84 -14.09
C ARG A 325 -7.23 -16.10 -15.23
N GLY A 326 -5.92 -16.29 -15.42
CA GLY A 326 -5.12 -15.56 -16.41
C GLY A 326 -4.99 -14.07 -16.09
N LYS A 327 -5.20 -13.67 -14.82
CA LYS A 327 -4.93 -12.31 -14.34
C LYS A 327 -3.51 -12.25 -13.80
N ASP A 328 -2.75 -11.24 -14.19
CA ASP A 328 -1.37 -11.04 -13.76
C ASP A 328 -1.31 -10.72 -12.24
N PRO A 329 -0.74 -11.60 -11.40
CA PRO A 329 -0.74 -11.38 -9.96
C PRO A 329 0.03 -10.12 -9.56
N ASP A 330 1.11 -9.75 -10.26
CA ASP A 330 1.90 -8.52 -9.98
C ASP A 330 1.04 -7.26 -10.00
N SER A 331 -0.05 -7.28 -10.78
CA SER A 331 -0.95 -6.15 -10.97
C SER A 331 -2.17 -6.16 -10.04
N TYR A 332 -2.57 -7.33 -9.55
CA TYR A 332 -3.84 -7.51 -8.81
C TYR A 332 -3.65 -7.88 -7.35
N SER A 333 -2.69 -8.75 -7.01
CA SER A 333 -2.60 -9.30 -5.66
C SER A 333 -2.10 -8.28 -4.65
N ILE A 334 -1.11 -7.47 -5.03
CA ILE A 334 -0.50 -6.50 -4.11
C ILE A 334 -1.55 -5.47 -3.62
N PRO A 335 -2.32 -4.78 -4.49
CA PRO A 335 -3.34 -3.83 -4.02
C PRO A 335 -4.39 -4.45 -3.09
N TYR A 336 -4.83 -5.68 -3.37
CA TYR A 336 -5.80 -6.37 -2.53
C TYR A 336 -5.21 -6.74 -1.17
N LEU A 337 -3.99 -7.28 -1.13
CA LEU A 337 -3.35 -7.73 0.12
C LEU A 337 -3.04 -6.58 1.05
N THR A 338 -2.56 -5.47 0.52
CA THR A 338 -2.26 -4.28 1.33
C THR A 338 -3.54 -3.65 1.86
N ALA A 339 -4.60 -3.56 1.05
CA ALA A 339 -5.88 -3.03 1.51
C ALA A 339 -6.55 -3.93 2.56
N LEU A 340 -6.48 -5.25 2.39
CA LEU A 340 -6.88 -6.20 3.42
C LEU A 340 -5.99 -6.07 4.67
N GLY A 341 -4.71 -5.78 4.49
CA GLY A 341 -3.77 -5.54 5.58
C GLY A 341 -4.11 -4.31 6.40
N ASP A 342 -4.49 -3.21 5.74
CA ASP A 342 -4.99 -1.99 6.38
C ASP A 342 -6.28 -2.27 7.18
N LEU A 343 -7.24 -2.97 6.57
CA LEU A 343 -8.51 -3.30 7.20
C LEU A 343 -8.34 -4.23 8.40
N LEU A 344 -7.62 -5.34 8.24
CA LEU A 344 -7.37 -6.33 9.29
C LEU A 344 -6.52 -5.74 10.41
N GLY A 345 -5.46 -5.00 10.07
CA GLY A 345 -4.56 -4.43 11.06
C GLY A 345 -5.25 -3.37 11.91
N THR A 346 -5.98 -2.41 11.29
CA THR A 346 -6.78 -1.44 12.04
C THR A 346 -7.88 -2.10 12.87
N GLY A 347 -8.61 -3.07 12.30
CA GLY A 347 -9.69 -3.77 13.00
C GLY A 347 -9.20 -4.55 14.22
N LEU A 348 -8.12 -5.32 14.07
CA LEU A 348 -7.50 -6.07 15.17
C LEU A 348 -6.91 -5.13 16.22
N LEU A 349 -6.26 -4.04 15.80
CA LEU A 349 -5.71 -3.05 16.72
C LEU A 349 -6.83 -2.37 17.53
N SER A 350 -7.93 -1.99 16.88
CA SER A 350 -9.09 -1.44 17.58
C SER A 350 -9.67 -2.41 18.60
N LEU A 351 -9.71 -3.72 18.28
CA LEU A 351 -10.15 -4.75 19.21
C LEU A 351 -9.20 -4.86 20.41
N VAL A 352 -7.88 -4.77 20.19
CA VAL A 352 -6.88 -4.77 21.28
C VAL A 352 -7.13 -3.62 22.25
N PHE A 353 -7.28 -2.39 21.74
CA PHE A 353 -7.55 -1.22 22.58
C PHE A 353 -8.89 -1.33 23.32
N LEU A 354 -9.93 -1.86 22.68
CA LEU A 354 -11.22 -2.11 23.33
C LEU A 354 -11.11 -3.14 24.47
N ILE A 355 -10.36 -4.23 24.25
CA ILE A 355 -10.14 -5.26 25.29
C ILE A 355 -9.38 -4.68 26.48
N LEU A 356 -8.31 -3.92 26.23
CA LEU A 356 -7.51 -3.28 27.29
C LEU A 356 -8.35 -2.30 28.11
N TRP A 357 -9.18 -1.50 27.43
CA TRP A 357 -10.14 -0.62 28.08
C TRP A 357 -11.10 -1.39 28.99
N CYS A 358 -11.70 -2.48 28.49
CA CYS A 358 -12.60 -3.32 29.29
C CYS A 358 -11.93 -3.97 30.51
N ILE A 359 -10.62 -4.25 30.43
CA ILE A 359 -9.82 -4.81 31.53
C ILE A 359 -9.47 -3.73 32.57
N GLY A 360 -9.66 -2.45 32.26
CA GLY A 360 -9.28 -1.32 33.12
C GLY A 360 -7.78 -0.99 33.05
N ASP A 361 -7.06 -1.56 32.08
CA ASP A 361 -5.73 -1.07 31.73
C ASP A 361 -5.93 0.15 30.84
N THR A 362 -5.93 1.35 31.45
CA THR A 362 -5.89 2.62 30.71
C THR A 362 -4.62 2.75 29.88
N GLY A 363 -3.71 1.76 29.98
CA GLY A 363 -2.71 1.46 28.98
C GLY A 363 -1.79 2.63 28.75
N ASN A 364 -1.52 3.45 29.79
CA ASN A 364 -0.76 4.71 29.76
C ASN A 364 -0.16 4.98 28.38
N VAL A 365 -1.05 5.47 27.50
CA VAL A 365 -0.79 5.65 26.07
C VAL A 365 0.19 6.76 25.87
#